data_AF-A0A0B1S4Y8-F1
#
_entry.id   AF-A0A0B1S4Y8-F1
#
_cell.length_a   1.000
_cell.length_b   1.000
_cell.length_c   1.000
_cell.angle_alpha   90.00
_cell.angle_beta   90.00
_cell.angle_gamma   90.00
#
_symmetry.space_group_name_H-M   'P 1'
#
loop_
_entity.id
_entity.type
_entity.pdbx_description
1 polymer ?
#
loop_
_entity_poly.entity_id
_entity_poly.type
_entity_poly.pdbx_seq_one_letter_code
_entity_poly.pdbx_strand_id
1 'polypeptide(L)'
;MPPDLKSKAAKVLAAKCTLAARVDSLHESPNGAIGMRLLEQVRSKMEKLMEPPPVKASKALPKPLDKASKKRGGRRVRKMKERMGMTDLRKSANRMNFGELAEDVLQDHIGFDLGQVKTGNIAGGRIRAGVVDSKTRVKMSQKMQRQMERQRAQGGVTSIRSKTAGTASSVTFTPVQGLEIINPTALEKTSTSSSTYFSSSASFVKVATPASTK
;
A
#
# COMPACT_ATOMS: atom_id res chain seq x y z
N MET A 1 -18.16 -26.74 -14.99
CA MET A 1 -17.59 -26.04 -13.81
C MET A 1 -17.58 -24.53 -14.03
N PRO A 2 -17.97 -23.73 -13.03
CA PRO A 2 -17.82 -22.28 -13.04
C PRO A 2 -16.38 -21.83 -13.31
N PRO A 3 -16.14 -20.69 -14.00
CA PRO A 3 -14.80 -20.22 -14.35
C PRO A 3 -13.90 -20.00 -13.13
N ASP A 4 -14.45 -19.51 -12.01
CA ASP A 4 -13.72 -19.21 -10.78
C ASP A 4 -13.11 -20.45 -10.12
N LEU A 5 -13.75 -21.61 -10.31
CA LEU A 5 -13.30 -22.88 -9.74
C LEU A 5 -12.30 -23.60 -10.64
N LYS A 6 -12.18 -23.23 -11.93
CA LYS A 6 -11.28 -23.90 -12.89
C LYS A 6 -9.83 -23.94 -12.40
N SER A 7 -9.33 -22.84 -11.83
CA SER A 7 -7.95 -22.77 -11.33
C SER A 7 -7.70 -23.70 -10.13
N LYS A 8 -8.68 -23.82 -9.22
CA LYS A 8 -8.61 -24.73 -8.07
C LYS A 8 -8.74 -26.19 -8.51
N ALA A 9 -9.69 -26.46 -9.40
CA ALA A 9 -9.93 -27.77 -10.01
C ALA A 9 -8.69 -28.27 -10.77
N ALA A 10 -8.08 -27.42 -11.59
CA ALA A 10 -6.86 -27.75 -12.33
C ALA A 10 -5.71 -28.14 -11.39
N LYS A 11 -5.54 -27.44 -10.26
CA LYS A 11 -4.51 -27.80 -9.25
C LYS A 11 -4.78 -29.16 -8.61
N VAL A 12 -6.03 -29.46 -8.26
CA VAL A 12 -6.41 -30.75 -7.68
C VAL A 12 -6.19 -31.89 -8.69
N LEU A 13 -6.59 -31.68 -9.94
CA LEU A 13 -6.41 -32.64 -11.02
C LEU A 13 -4.93 -32.86 -11.33
N ALA A 14 -4.14 -31.78 -11.48
CA ALA A 14 -2.71 -31.86 -11.74
C ALA A 14 -1.98 -32.65 -10.64
N ALA A 15 -2.31 -32.39 -9.37
CA ALA A 15 -1.72 -33.11 -8.25
C ALA A 15 -2.06 -34.62 -8.23
N LYS A 16 -3.26 -35.01 -8.69
CA LYS A 16 -3.67 -36.42 -8.74
C LYS A 16 -3.19 -37.13 -10.00
N CYS A 17 -3.11 -36.41 -11.11
CA CYS A 17 -2.53 -36.85 -12.37
C CYS A 17 -1.03 -37.15 -12.22
N THR A 18 -0.27 -36.28 -11.52
CA THR A 18 1.17 -36.54 -11.26
C THR A 18 1.40 -37.76 -10.37
N LEU A 19 0.49 -38.05 -9.43
CA LEU A 19 0.57 -39.27 -8.63
C LEU A 19 0.25 -40.52 -9.47
N ALA A 20 -0.77 -40.46 -10.32
CA ALA A 20 -1.10 -41.54 -11.24
C ALA A 20 0.08 -41.86 -12.18
N ALA A 21 0.68 -40.82 -12.80
CA ALA A 21 1.83 -40.99 -13.67
C ALA A 21 3.05 -41.64 -12.98
N ARG A 22 3.25 -41.38 -11.69
CA ARG A 22 4.32 -42.04 -10.90
C ARG A 22 4.03 -43.53 -10.68
N VAL A 23 2.80 -43.88 -10.35
CA VAL A 23 2.38 -45.28 -10.19
C VAL A 23 2.49 -46.03 -11.51
N ASP A 24 2.09 -45.40 -12.62
CA ASP A 24 2.19 -45.97 -13.96
C ASP A 24 3.64 -46.18 -14.37
N SER A 25 4.55 -45.26 -14.01
CA SER A 25 5.98 -45.42 -14.32
C SER A 25 6.61 -46.64 -13.66
N LEU A 26 6.08 -47.07 -12.50
CA LEU A 26 6.53 -48.26 -11.78
C LEU A 26 5.73 -49.52 -12.15
N HIS A 27 4.69 -49.39 -12.99
CA HIS A 27 3.79 -50.47 -13.41
C HIS A 27 3.17 -51.26 -12.24
N GLU A 28 3.00 -50.62 -11.08
CA GLU A 28 2.52 -51.29 -9.86
C GLU A 28 1.03 -51.68 -9.92
N SER A 29 0.23 -50.98 -10.72
CA SER A 29 -1.22 -51.22 -10.84
C SER A 29 -1.70 -51.38 -12.28
N PRO A 30 -1.40 -52.51 -12.95
CA PRO A 30 -1.86 -52.77 -14.32
C PRO A 30 -3.38 -52.85 -14.43
N ASN A 31 -4.06 -53.20 -13.33
CA ASN A 31 -5.53 -53.25 -13.26
C ASN A 31 -6.20 -51.86 -13.17
N GLY A 32 -5.43 -50.77 -13.04
CA GLY A 32 -5.97 -49.41 -12.97
C GLY A 32 -6.75 -49.06 -11.68
N ALA A 33 -6.81 -49.96 -10.70
CA ALA A 33 -7.56 -49.77 -9.44
C ALA A 33 -7.14 -48.48 -8.69
N ILE A 34 -5.85 -48.16 -8.69
CA ILE A 34 -5.32 -46.94 -8.05
C ILE A 34 -5.80 -45.69 -8.79
N GLY A 35 -5.81 -45.71 -10.12
CA GLY A 35 -6.33 -44.62 -10.95
C GLY A 35 -7.82 -44.34 -10.68
N MET A 36 -8.63 -45.39 -10.57
CA MET A 36 -10.07 -45.27 -10.24
C MET A 36 -10.29 -44.60 -8.88
N ARG A 37 -9.52 -44.99 -7.86
CA ARG A 37 -9.58 -44.38 -6.52
C ARG A 37 -9.16 -42.91 -6.54
N LEU A 38 -8.11 -42.56 -7.30
CA LEU A 38 -7.66 -41.17 -7.42
C LEU A 38 -8.71 -40.30 -8.14
N LEU A 39 -9.36 -40.84 -9.16
CA LEU A 39 -10.46 -40.19 -9.87
C LEU A 39 -11.64 -39.93 -8.92
N GLU A 40 -12.04 -40.93 -8.13
CA GLU A 40 -13.10 -40.78 -7.13
C GLU A 40 -12.79 -39.67 -6.10
N GLN A 41 -11.54 -39.61 -5.63
CA GLN A 41 -11.09 -38.51 -4.77
C GLN A 41 -11.16 -37.14 -5.44
N VAL A 42 -10.87 -37.06 -6.75
CA VAL A 42 -11.04 -35.83 -7.52
C VAL A 42 -12.52 -35.46 -7.58
N ARG A 43 -13.41 -36.40 -7.93
CA ARG A 43 -14.87 -36.18 -8.01
C ARG A 43 -15.43 -35.66 -6.69
N SER A 44 -15.16 -36.35 -5.57
CA SER A 44 -15.62 -35.94 -4.24
C SER A 44 -15.14 -34.53 -3.85
N LYS A 45 -13.90 -34.17 -4.20
CA LYS A 45 -13.37 -32.81 -3.97
C LYS A 45 -14.05 -31.76 -4.86
N MET A 46 -14.35 -32.09 -6.11
CA MET A 46 -15.04 -31.18 -7.01
C MET A 46 -16.47 -30.90 -6.53
N GLU A 47 -17.19 -31.93 -6.09
CA GLU A 47 -18.54 -31.79 -5.51
C GLU A 47 -18.51 -30.89 -4.28
N LYS A 48 -17.59 -31.14 -3.34
CA LYS A 48 -17.43 -30.32 -2.13
C LYS A 48 -17.03 -28.87 -2.42
N LEU A 49 -16.33 -28.62 -3.53
CA LEU A 49 -15.98 -27.25 -3.97
C LEU A 49 -17.16 -26.51 -4.60
N MET A 50 -18.10 -27.25 -5.20
CA MET A 50 -19.31 -26.70 -5.80
C MET A 50 -20.44 -26.51 -4.78
N GLU A 51 -20.40 -27.25 -3.69
CA GLU A 51 -21.33 -27.10 -2.58
C GLU A 51 -21.23 -25.67 -1.99
N PRO A 52 -22.34 -24.92 -1.91
CA PRO A 52 -22.34 -23.62 -1.29
C PRO A 52 -22.01 -23.75 0.20
N PRO A 53 -21.33 -22.76 0.81
CA PRO A 53 -21.09 -22.78 2.24
C PRO A 53 -22.44 -22.80 2.99
N PRO A 54 -22.52 -23.51 4.13
CA PRO A 54 -23.74 -23.52 4.94
C PRO A 54 -24.09 -22.10 5.38
N VAL A 55 -25.38 -21.78 5.37
CA VAL A 55 -25.89 -20.45 5.75
C VAL A 55 -25.49 -20.16 7.20
N LYS A 56 -24.85 -19.01 7.41
CA LYS A 56 -24.49 -18.56 8.76
C LYS A 56 -25.77 -18.10 9.47
N ALA A 57 -26.05 -18.67 10.64
CA ALA A 57 -27.11 -18.17 11.51
C ALA A 57 -26.85 -16.70 11.88
N SER A 58 -27.91 -15.90 11.98
CA SER A 58 -27.82 -14.51 12.45
C SER A 58 -27.35 -14.51 13.90
N LYS A 59 -26.10 -14.13 14.13
CA LYS A 59 -25.58 -13.98 15.49
C LYS A 59 -26.21 -12.72 16.08
N ALA A 60 -27.13 -12.89 17.02
CA ALA A 60 -27.71 -11.79 17.77
C ALA A 60 -26.61 -10.93 18.39
N LEU A 61 -26.86 -9.62 18.45
CA LEU A 61 -25.96 -8.70 19.13
C LEU A 61 -25.77 -9.14 20.59
N PRO A 62 -24.58 -8.93 21.17
CA PRO A 62 -24.40 -9.12 22.60
C PRO A 62 -25.42 -8.29 23.36
N LYS A 63 -26.01 -8.87 24.41
CA LYS A 63 -26.96 -8.18 25.28
C LYS A 63 -26.37 -6.82 25.72
N PRO A 64 -27.12 -5.71 25.64
CA PRO A 64 -26.67 -4.42 26.16
C PRO A 64 -26.52 -4.49 27.69
N LEU A 65 -25.34 -4.89 28.14
CA LEU A 65 -24.98 -4.99 29.55
C LEU A 65 -23.82 -4.03 29.80
N ASP A 66 -24.03 -3.06 30.70
CA ASP A 66 -22.96 -2.17 31.12
C ASP A 66 -22.06 -2.88 32.15
N LYS A 67 -20.98 -3.47 31.65
CA LYS A 67 -19.98 -4.12 32.49
C LYS A 67 -18.92 -3.10 32.89
N ALA A 68 -18.57 -3.06 34.17
CA ALA A 68 -17.47 -2.25 34.67
C ALA A 68 -16.19 -2.42 33.82
N SER A 69 -15.65 -1.30 33.33
CA SER A 69 -14.51 -1.33 32.41
C SER A 69 -13.24 -1.83 33.09
N LYS A 70 -12.48 -2.69 32.39
CA LYS A 70 -11.17 -3.15 32.89
C LYS A 70 -10.15 -2.01 32.74
N LYS A 71 -9.73 -1.42 33.86
CA LYS A 71 -8.70 -0.37 33.89
C LYS A 71 -7.32 -1.00 33.64
N ARG A 72 -6.66 -0.60 32.54
CA ARG A 72 -5.29 -1.02 32.19
C ARG A 72 -4.43 0.21 31.88
N GLY A 73 -3.18 0.19 32.38
CA GLY A 73 -2.24 1.31 32.33
C GLY A 73 -0.93 1.08 31.54
N GLY A 74 -0.74 -0.09 30.92
CA GLY A 74 0.51 -0.42 30.22
C GLY A 74 0.76 0.39 28.93
N ARG A 75 2.02 0.44 28.47
CA ARG A 75 2.46 1.25 27.30
C ARG A 75 1.62 1.04 26.05
N ARG A 76 1.33 -0.21 25.67
CA ARG A 76 0.49 -0.54 24.49
C ARG A 76 -0.94 0.00 24.64
N VAL A 77 -1.52 -0.14 25.83
CA VAL A 77 -2.88 0.33 26.12
C VAL A 77 -2.92 1.86 26.11
N ARG A 78 -1.91 2.52 26.70
CA ARG A 78 -1.78 3.98 26.65
C ARG A 78 -1.70 4.49 25.21
N LYS A 79 -0.84 3.90 24.37
CA LYS A 79 -0.73 4.23 22.93
C LYS A 79 -2.02 3.97 22.15
N MET A 80 -2.80 2.95 22.52
CA MET A 80 -4.10 2.67 21.91
C MET A 80 -5.16 3.68 22.34
N LYS A 81 -5.21 4.02 23.65
CA LYS A 81 -6.09 5.06 24.19
C LYS A 81 -5.76 6.44 23.62
N GLU A 82 -4.48 6.76 23.48
CA GLU A 82 -4.01 8.00 22.84
C GLU A 82 -4.51 8.06 21.39
N ARG A 83 -4.36 6.98 20.62
CA ARG A 83 -4.79 6.88 19.22
C ARG A 83 -6.30 7.05 19.04
N MET A 84 -7.10 6.42 19.89
CA MET A 84 -8.57 6.47 19.79
C MET A 84 -9.16 7.72 20.46
N GLY A 85 -8.43 8.33 21.40
CA GLY A 85 -8.85 9.52 22.12
C GLY A 85 -8.72 10.79 21.29
N MET A 86 -9.55 11.79 21.61
CA MET A 86 -9.49 13.11 21.00
C MET A 86 -8.08 13.71 21.12
N THR A 87 -7.64 14.40 20.06
CA THR A 87 -6.40 15.20 20.08
C THR A 87 -6.61 16.44 20.93
N ASP A 88 -5.54 17.01 21.46
CA ASP A 88 -5.66 18.25 22.26
C ASP A 88 -6.12 19.43 21.40
N LEU A 89 -5.71 19.48 20.12
CA LEU A 89 -6.25 20.43 19.13
C LEU A 89 -7.76 20.29 18.97
N ARG A 90 -8.29 19.05 18.91
CA ARG A 90 -9.75 18.84 18.80
C ARG A 90 -10.47 19.15 20.11
N LYS A 91 -9.83 18.94 21.27
CA LYS A 91 -10.38 19.37 22.56
C LYS A 91 -10.47 20.90 22.65
N SER A 92 -9.46 21.64 22.18
CA SER A 92 -9.52 23.11 22.13
C SER A 92 -10.52 23.59 21.08
N ALA A 93 -10.67 22.88 19.96
CA ALA A 93 -11.69 23.22 18.96
C ALA A 93 -13.10 23.08 19.51
N ASN A 94 -13.34 22.07 20.35
CA ASN A 94 -14.62 21.86 21.03
C ASN A 94 -14.87 22.81 22.22
N ARG A 95 -13.92 23.71 22.55
CA ARG A 95 -14.13 24.74 23.57
C ARG A 95 -14.61 26.01 22.89
N MET A 96 -15.73 26.54 23.38
CA MET A 96 -16.34 27.78 22.88
C MET A 96 -16.21 28.86 23.95
N ASN A 97 -15.94 30.10 23.54
CA ASN A 97 -16.02 31.24 24.43
C ASN A 97 -17.46 31.68 24.57
N PHE A 98 -17.88 31.91 25.81
CA PHE A 98 -19.21 32.42 26.09
C PHE A 98 -19.26 33.92 25.79
N GLY A 99 -20.30 34.37 25.08
CA GLY A 99 -20.51 35.78 24.76
C GLY A 99 -19.77 36.29 23.51
N GLU A 100 -18.93 35.47 22.87
CA GLU A 100 -18.28 35.77 21.60
C GLU A 100 -19.01 35.05 20.45
N LEU A 101 -19.21 35.75 19.33
CA LEU A 101 -19.76 35.14 18.12
C LEU A 101 -18.72 34.19 17.51
N ALA A 102 -19.14 32.95 17.23
CA ALA A 102 -18.35 32.00 16.50
C ALA A 102 -18.25 32.43 15.04
N GLU A 103 -17.04 32.50 14.50
CA GLU A 103 -16.83 32.71 13.07
C GLU A 103 -16.86 31.35 12.36
N ASP A 104 -17.54 31.22 11.23
CA ASP A 104 -17.41 30.03 10.39
C ASP A 104 -16.05 30.03 9.69
N VAL A 105 -15.38 28.87 9.64
CA VAL A 105 -14.08 28.73 8.94
C VAL A 105 -14.27 28.62 7.44
N LEU A 106 -15.37 28.00 7.02
CA LEU A 106 -15.68 27.70 5.64
C LEU A 106 -17.03 28.30 5.32
N GLN A 107 -17.05 29.24 4.39
CA GLN A 107 -18.27 29.95 3.98
C GLN A 107 -19.33 29.00 3.39
N ASP A 108 -18.90 27.88 2.81
CA ASP A 108 -19.79 26.86 2.23
C ASP A 108 -20.39 25.89 3.27
N HIS A 109 -19.90 25.91 4.53
CA HIS A 109 -20.33 25.00 5.59
C HIS A 109 -20.73 25.77 6.85
N ILE A 110 -22.02 26.08 6.94
CA ILE A 110 -22.63 26.72 8.10
C ILE A 110 -22.41 25.83 9.33
N GLY A 111 -21.83 26.39 10.40
CA GLY A 111 -21.68 25.72 11.69
C GLY A 111 -20.38 24.95 11.89
N PHE A 112 -19.39 25.11 11.00
CA PHE A 112 -18.04 24.62 11.25
C PHE A 112 -17.14 25.73 11.81
N ASP A 113 -17.02 25.75 13.15
CA ASP A 113 -16.11 26.61 13.88
C ASP A 113 -14.95 25.82 14.52
N LEU A 114 -13.80 26.48 14.68
CA LEU A 114 -12.62 25.95 15.35
C LEU A 114 -12.51 26.42 16.81
N GLY A 115 -13.53 27.12 17.35
CA GLY A 115 -13.61 27.53 18.74
C GLY A 115 -12.32 28.21 19.22
N GLN A 116 -11.84 27.79 20.39
CA GLN A 116 -10.62 28.36 21.00
C GLN A 116 -9.31 28.09 20.26
N VAL A 117 -9.30 27.29 19.18
CA VAL A 117 -8.09 27.12 18.35
C VAL A 117 -7.76 28.43 17.61
N LYS A 118 -8.75 29.27 17.31
CA LYS A 118 -8.56 30.56 16.62
C LYS A 118 -8.02 31.65 17.54
N THR A 119 -8.42 31.61 18.80
CA THR A 119 -8.18 32.65 19.81
C THR A 119 -6.73 32.67 20.33
N GLY A 120 -5.95 31.62 20.05
CA GLY A 120 -4.57 31.47 20.56
C GLY A 120 -3.50 32.35 19.90
N ASN A 121 -3.81 33.18 18.91
CA ASN A 121 -2.80 33.94 18.14
C ASN A 121 -3.30 35.29 17.58
N ILE A 122 -4.21 35.98 18.29
CA ILE A 122 -4.94 37.16 17.79
C ILE A 122 -4.03 38.35 17.36
N ALA A 123 -2.75 38.39 17.76
CA ALA A 123 -1.87 39.52 17.42
C ALA A 123 -1.03 39.36 16.14
N GLY A 124 -1.12 38.25 15.41
CA GLY A 124 -0.37 38.12 14.16
C GLY A 124 -0.76 36.87 13.39
N GLY A 125 -1.27 37.04 12.17
CA GLY A 125 -1.81 36.02 11.25
C GLY A 125 -0.86 34.86 10.86
N ARG A 126 0.21 34.63 11.61
CA ARG A 126 1.01 33.42 11.58
C ARG A 126 0.39 32.43 12.56
N ILE A 127 -0.52 31.59 12.06
CA ILE A 127 -0.91 30.36 12.73
C ILE A 127 0.39 29.57 12.95
N ARG A 128 0.96 29.59 14.17
CA ARG A 128 1.93 28.57 14.55
C ARG A 128 1.11 27.30 14.66
N ALA A 129 0.95 26.62 13.52
CA ALA A 129 0.08 25.46 13.34
C ALA A 129 0.25 24.56 14.55
N GLY A 130 -0.82 24.42 15.34
CA GLY A 130 -0.80 23.57 16.52
C GLY A 130 -0.15 22.25 16.15
N VAL A 131 0.85 21.83 16.92
CA VAL A 131 1.71 20.69 16.59
C VAL A 131 0.83 19.53 16.14
N VAL A 132 0.91 19.19 14.85
CA VAL A 132 0.07 18.16 14.26
C VAL A 132 0.46 16.83 14.89
N ASP A 133 -0.43 16.30 15.73
CA ASP A 133 -0.18 15.07 16.46
C ASP A 133 0.05 13.91 15.46
N SER A 134 1.16 13.19 15.63
CA SER A 134 1.52 12.02 14.83
C SER A 134 0.41 10.94 14.77
N LYS A 135 -0.55 10.96 15.71
CA LYS A 135 -1.68 10.03 15.73
C LYS A 135 -2.78 10.35 14.72
N THR A 136 -2.92 11.59 14.26
CA THR A 136 -3.92 11.98 13.24
C THR A 136 -3.48 11.62 11.84
N ARG A 137 -2.20 11.31 11.63
CA ARG A 137 -1.68 10.84 10.35
C ARG A 137 -2.36 9.52 9.99
N VAL A 138 -2.95 9.47 8.81
CA VAL A 138 -3.61 8.27 8.27
C VAL A 138 -2.60 7.13 8.19
N LYS A 139 -2.91 5.99 8.80
CA LYS A 139 -2.08 4.77 8.75
C LYS A 139 -2.82 3.70 7.98
N MET A 140 -2.09 3.06 7.07
CA MET A 140 -2.61 1.95 6.28
C MET A 140 -2.74 0.69 7.14
N SER A 141 -3.77 -0.12 6.90
CA SER A 141 -3.90 -1.45 7.50
C SER A 141 -2.72 -2.34 7.10
N GLN A 142 -2.30 -3.25 7.97
CA GLN A 142 -1.19 -4.17 7.67
C GLN A 142 -1.44 -4.98 6.39
N LYS A 143 -2.69 -5.37 6.12
CA LYS A 143 -3.05 -6.06 4.87
C LYS A 143 -2.82 -5.19 3.64
N MET A 144 -3.18 -3.91 3.73
CA MET A 144 -3.00 -2.95 2.66
C MET A 144 -1.52 -2.60 2.45
N GLN A 145 -0.74 -2.46 3.53
CA GLN A 145 0.71 -2.27 3.45
C GLN A 145 1.39 -3.44 2.73
N ARG A 146 1.05 -4.68 3.10
CA ARG A 146 1.56 -5.89 2.43
C ARG A 146 1.15 -5.97 0.96
N GLN A 147 -0.06 -5.55 0.63
CA GLN A 147 -0.53 -5.51 -0.75
C GLN A 147 0.25 -4.47 -1.57
N MET A 148 0.46 -3.27 -1.02
CA MET A 148 1.26 -2.21 -1.64
C MET A 148 2.73 -2.63 -1.80
N GLU A 149 3.29 -3.30 -0.80
CA GLU A 149 4.65 -3.83 -0.85
C GLU A 149 4.78 -4.93 -1.92
N ARG A 150 3.81 -5.85 -2.01
CA ARG A 150 3.77 -6.86 -3.07
C ARG A 150 3.63 -6.22 -4.46
N GLN A 151 2.82 -5.18 -4.60
CA GLN A 151 2.73 -4.42 -5.87
C GLN A 151 4.04 -3.72 -6.21
N ARG A 152 4.75 -3.17 -5.22
CA ARG A 152 6.09 -2.57 -5.42
C ARG A 152 7.13 -3.63 -5.82
N ALA A 153 7.12 -4.77 -5.15
CA ALA A 153 8.00 -5.90 -5.48
C ALA A 153 7.70 -6.52 -6.85
N GLN A 154 6.44 -6.48 -7.30
CA GLN A 154 6.01 -7.00 -8.61
C GLN A 154 5.93 -5.92 -9.71
N GLY A 155 6.17 -4.64 -9.42
CA GLY A 155 5.71 -3.56 -10.30
C GLY A 155 6.24 -2.17 -9.99
N GLY A 156 7.53 -2.04 -9.70
CA GLY A 156 8.26 -0.83 -10.08
C GLY A 156 8.36 -0.81 -11.61
N VAL A 157 7.82 0.24 -12.23
CA VAL A 157 8.03 0.63 -13.64
C VAL A 157 9.46 0.35 -14.11
N THR A 158 9.70 -0.82 -14.67
CA THR A 158 10.85 -1.11 -15.52
C THR A 158 10.35 -1.24 -16.94
N SER A 159 11.02 -0.55 -17.86
CA SER A 159 10.71 -0.36 -19.28
C SER A 159 10.75 -1.64 -20.13
N ILE A 160 10.09 -2.71 -19.69
CA ILE A 160 10.00 -3.99 -20.41
C ILE A 160 8.52 -4.37 -20.46
N ARG A 161 7.77 -3.62 -21.27
CA ARG A 161 6.37 -3.92 -21.59
C ARG A 161 6.22 -4.77 -22.85
N SER A 162 7.30 -5.38 -23.34
CA SER A 162 7.27 -6.19 -24.54
C SER A 162 8.07 -7.46 -24.32
N LYS A 163 7.34 -8.59 -24.22
CA LYS A 163 7.81 -9.94 -24.54
C LYS A 163 9.18 -10.33 -23.95
N THR A 164 9.25 -10.63 -22.66
CA THR A 164 10.41 -11.33 -22.11
C THR A 164 10.00 -12.72 -21.63
N ALA A 165 10.49 -13.71 -22.37
CA ALA A 165 10.44 -15.12 -22.04
C ALA A 165 11.07 -15.38 -20.66
N GLY A 166 10.56 -16.37 -19.94
CA GLY A 166 10.96 -16.75 -18.58
C GLY A 166 12.39 -17.28 -18.41
N THR A 167 13.30 -16.96 -19.33
CA THR A 167 14.73 -17.26 -19.28
C THR A 167 15.60 -16.02 -19.01
N ALA A 168 15.02 -14.81 -19.04
CA ALA A 168 15.73 -13.59 -18.67
C ALA A 168 15.69 -13.38 -17.14
N SER A 169 16.86 -13.43 -16.50
CA SER A 169 17.02 -13.18 -15.06
C SER A 169 16.60 -11.76 -14.67
N SER A 170 15.65 -11.61 -13.74
CA SER A 170 15.23 -10.32 -13.20
C SER A 170 16.25 -9.77 -12.19
N VAL A 171 17.03 -8.77 -12.58
CA VAL A 171 17.91 -8.03 -11.66
C VAL A 171 17.06 -7.02 -10.88
N THR A 172 16.88 -7.24 -9.59
CA THR A 172 16.16 -6.31 -8.69
C THR A 172 17.15 -5.33 -8.08
N PHE A 173 17.08 -4.05 -8.48
CA PHE A 173 17.85 -2.97 -7.84
C PHE A 173 17.29 -2.69 -6.43
N THR A 174 17.90 -3.26 -5.41
CA THR A 174 17.69 -2.85 -4.02
C THR A 174 18.82 -1.92 -3.59
N PRO A 175 18.56 -0.75 -2.98
CA PRO A 175 19.58 0.28 -2.74
C PRO A 175 20.59 -0.05 -1.61
N VAL A 176 20.57 -1.25 -1.02
CA VAL A 176 21.28 -1.51 0.25
C VAL A 176 22.50 -2.42 0.10
N GLN A 177 22.63 -3.23 -0.95
CA GLN A 177 23.84 -4.05 -1.16
C GLN A 177 24.11 -4.23 -2.65
N GLY A 178 25.29 -3.75 -3.06
CA GLY A 178 25.69 -3.51 -4.44
C GLY A 178 25.75 -4.76 -5.32
N LEU A 179 25.10 -4.65 -6.47
CA LEU A 179 25.54 -5.28 -7.71
C LEU A 179 25.93 -4.13 -8.63
N GLU A 180 27.23 -3.83 -8.72
CA GLU A 180 27.74 -2.91 -9.74
C GLU A 180 27.69 -3.61 -11.09
N ILE A 181 26.88 -3.07 -12.01
CA ILE A 181 26.92 -3.45 -13.42
C ILE A 181 28.16 -2.79 -14.02
N ILE A 182 29.24 -3.54 -14.17
CA ILE A 182 30.39 -3.11 -14.97
C ILE A 182 29.92 -3.10 -16.42
N ASN A 183 29.82 -1.90 -17.01
CA ASN A 183 29.48 -1.71 -18.41
C ASN A 183 30.79 -1.58 -19.20
N PRO A 184 31.30 -2.65 -19.86
CA PRO A 184 32.64 -2.65 -20.48
C PRO A 184 32.80 -1.68 -21.66
N THR A 185 31.70 -1.08 -22.13
CA THR A 185 31.70 -0.08 -23.21
C THR A 185 31.59 1.36 -22.71
N ALA A 186 31.37 1.60 -21.41
CA ALA A 186 31.28 2.95 -20.85
C ALA A 186 32.63 3.68 -20.73
N LEU A 187 33.74 3.00 -21.02
CA LEU A 187 35.09 3.57 -21.04
C LEU A 187 35.44 4.29 -22.35
N GLU A 188 34.61 4.20 -23.40
CA GLU A 188 34.81 4.99 -24.61
C GLU A 188 33.83 6.16 -24.68
N LYS A 189 34.40 7.38 -24.53
CA LYS A 189 33.87 8.71 -24.88
C LYS A 189 33.23 9.53 -23.76
N THR A 190 34.09 10.13 -22.95
CA THR A 190 33.85 11.47 -22.39
C THR A 190 34.95 12.43 -22.85
N SER A 191 34.71 13.18 -23.94
CA SER A 191 35.49 14.37 -24.25
C SER A 191 34.77 15.29 -25.22
N THR A 192 33.59 15.79 -24.84
CA THR A 192 33.06 17.03 -25.41
C THR A 192 32.32 17.81 -24.34
N SER A 193 33.06 18.76 -23.77
CA SER A 193 32.65 19.96 -23.03
C SER A 193 31.22 20.44 -23.34
N SER A 194 30.25 20.09 -22.49
CA SER A 194 28.90 20.63 -22.49
C SER A 194 28.73 21.72 -21.44
N SER A 195 29.53 22.80 -21.53
CA SER A 195 29.21 24.02 -20.80
C SER A 195 28.15 24.80 -21.59
N THR A 196 26.88 24.52 -21.31
CA THR A 196 25.75 25.25 -21.89
C THR A 196 25.61 26.66 -21.29
N TYR A 197 25.08 27.59 -22.09
CA TYR A 197 24.97 29.04 -21.89
C TYR A 197 24.38 29.52 -20.53
N PHE A 198 23.72 28.64 -19.77
CA PHE A 198 23.19 28.94 -18.44
C PHE A 198 23.83 28.04 -17.36
N SER A 199 25.16 28.11 -17.21
CA SER A 199 25.83 27.46 -16.07
C SER A 199 25.87 28.41 -14.86
N SER A 200 25.68 27.86 -13.66
CA SER A 200 25.65 28.60 -12.40
C SER A 200 26.98 29.25 -12.00
N SER A 201 28.06 29.01 -12.76
CA SER A 201 29.37 29.65 -12.60
C SER A 201 29.69 30.67 -13.70
N ALA A 202 28.79 30.92 -14.66
CA ALA A 202 29.01 31.85 -15.76
C ALA A 202 28.53 33.26 -15.39
N SER A 203 29.42 34.26 -15.45
CA SER A 203 29.10 35.67 -15.24
C SER A 203 28.64 36.34 -16.54
N PHE A 204 27.67 37.25 -16.46
CA PHE A 204 27.17 38.00 -17.63
C PHE A 204 28.22 38.97 -18.17
N VAL A 205 28.43 38.97 -19.48
CA VAL A 205 29.26 39.96 -20.18
C VAL A 205 28.37 40.99 -20.86
N LYS A 206 28.66 42.28 -20.64
CA LYS A 206 27.97 43.39 -21.29
C LYS A 206 28.38 43.45 -22.78
N VAL A 207 27.47 43.07 -23.67
CA VAL A 207 27.67 43.21 -25.12
C VAL A 207 27.57 44.70 -25.49
N ALA A 208 28.55 45.21 -26.23
CA ALA A 208 28.60 46.61 -26.63
C ALA A 208 27.43 46.97 -27.58
N THR A 209 26.80 48.12 -27.35
CA THR A 209 25.74 48.65 -28.22
C THR A 209 26.35 49.19 -29.52
N PRO A 210 25.88 48.77 -30.70
CA PRO A 210 26.39 49.31 -31.96
C PRO A 210 26.03 50.79 -32.11
N ALA A 211 26.99 51.60 -32.56
CA ALA A 211 26.80 53.03 -32.78
C ALA A 211 25.79 53.29 -33.92
N SER A 212 24.85 54.21 -33.67
CA SER A 212 23.89 54.67 -34.68
C SER A 212 24.63 55.44 -35.78
N THR A 213 24.61 54.90 -36.99
CA THR A 213 24.96 55.64 -38.20
C THR A 213 23.80 56.56 -38.57
N LYS A 214 24.11 57.85 -38.77
CA LYS A 214 23.21 58.83 -39.40
C LYS A 214 22.94 58.50 -40.86
#